data_AF-A0A1F6QKD6-F1
#
_entry.id   AF-A0A1F6QKD6-F1
#
_cell.length_a   1.000
_cell.length_b   1.000
_cell.length_c   1.000
_cell.angle_alpha   90.00
_cell.angle_beta   90.00
_cell.angle_gamma   90.00
#
_symmetry.space_group_name_H-M   'P 1'
#
loop_
_entity.id
_entity.type
_entity.pdbx_description
1 polymer ?
#
loop_
_entity_poly.entity_id
_entity_poly.type
_entity_poly.pdbx_seq_one_letter_code
_entity_poly.pdbx_strand_id
1 'polypeptide(L)'
;METDTFCSKCNSYIANPGLGVKASILDRLLAEIITSMFAFSFLESLIFFEKSPIIKGLIVFVFYSILYLFFRQGLNPGKYILHLRVMDTTTGKQASIIPMLIREFPGKFASGMLTLGFGYVLALFNPNYQTLHDKLARTVVIKETNYIKNIEKAYSS
;
A
#
# COMPACT_ATOMS: atom_id res chain seq x y z
N MET A 1 -27.42 -1.55 -4.45
CA MET A 1 -27.13 -0.24 -5.06
C MET A 1 -25.62 -0.10 -5.07
N GLU A 2 -24.97 -0.32 -6.22
CA GLU A 2 -23.53 -0.03 -6.36
C GLU A 2 -23.35 1.47 -6.08
N THR A 3 -22.78 1.79 -4.92
CA THR A 3 -22.39 3.17 -4.63
C THR A 3 -21.17 3.44 -5.47
N ASP A 4 -21.27 4.31 -6.48
CA ASP A 4 -20.13 4.75 -7.26
C ASP A 4 -19.05 5.29 -6.30
N THR A 5 -17.99 4.51 -6.10
CA THR A 5 -16.90 4.83 -5.16
C THR A 5 -16.09 6.05 -5.64
N PHE A 6 -16.26 6.44 -6.90
CA PHE A 6 -15.55 7.52 -7.58
C PHE A 6 -16.52 8.45 -8.32
N CYS A 7 -16.20 9.74 -8.31
CA CYS A 7 -16.89 10.77 -9.08
C CYS A 7 -16.72 10.55 -10.59
N SER A 8 -17.81 10.34 -11.32
CA SER A 8 -17.80 10.13 -12.78
C SER A 8 -17.19 11.29 -13.58
N LYS A 9 -17.32 12.53 -13.09
CA LYS A 9 -16.84 13.75 -13.77
C LYS A 9 -15.39 14.11 -13.45
N CYS A 10 -14.95 13.83 -12.23
CA CYS A 10 -13.72 14.35 -11.65
C CYS A 10 -12.75 13.26 -11.17
N ASN A 11 -13.16 11.99 -11.29
CA ASN A 11 -12.44 10.79 -10.86
C ASN A 11 -11.92 10.86 -9.41
N SER A 12 -12.56 11.68 -8.57
CA SER A 12 -12.18 11.82 -7.17
C SER A 12 -12.86 10.75 -6.33
N TYR A 13 -12.13 10.15 -5.39
CA TYR A 13 -12.71 9.21 -4.44
C TYR A 13 -13.77 9.91 -3.57
N ILE A 14 -14.93 9.28 -3.41
CA ILE A 14 -16.02 9.75 -2.55
C ILE A 14 -15.94 8.96 -1.25
N ALA A 15 -15.86 9.67 -0.11
CA ALA A 15 -15.80 9.04 1.20
C ALA A 15 -17.03 8.14 1.42
N ASN A 16 -16.80 6.89 1.82
CA ASN A 16 -17.85 5.91 2.02
C ASN A 16 -17.75 5.35 3.45
N PRO A 17 -18.77 5.47 4.30
CA PRO A 17 -18.73 4.97 5.68
C PRO A 17 -18.41 3.47 5.80
N GLY A 18 -18.70 2.67 4.77
CA GLY A 18 -18.37 1.24 4.71
C GLY A 18 -16.93 0.96 4.26
N LEU A 19 -16.27 1.87 3.54
CA LEU A 19 -14.91 1.67 3.02
C LEU A 19 -13.86 2.54 3.73
N GLY A 20 -14.12 3.83 3.88
CA GLY A 20 -13.22 4.76 4.54
C GLY A 20 -13.17 6.14 3.90
N VAL A 21 -12.09 6.85 4.22
CA VAL A 21 -11.78 8.20 3.73
C VAL A 21 -10.47 8.18 2.93
N LYS A 22 -10.17 9.25 2.18
CA LYS A 22 -8.87 9.38 1.51
C LYS A 22 -7.74 9.34 2.54
N ALA A 23 -6.70 8.55 2.28
CA ALA A 23 -5.51 8.57 3.12
C ALA A 23 -4.77 9.91 2.94
N SER A 24 -4.37 10.54 4.04
CA SER A 24 -3.57 11.74 3.98
C SER A 24 -2.15 11.45 3.47
N ILE A 25 -1.45 12.49 3.04
CA ILE A 25 -0.02 12.38 2.69
C ILE A 25 0.79 11.92 3.91
N LEU A 26 0.43 12.36 5.12
CA LEU A 26 1.09 11.97 6.35
C LEU A 26 0.88 10.49 6.67
N ASP A 27 -0.35 9.96 6.52
CA ASP A 27 -0.62 8.54 6.71
C ASP A 27 0.24 7.69 5.76
N ARG A 28 0.35 8.12 4.50
CA ARG A 28 1.17 7.44 3.49
C ARG A 28 2.66 7.48 3.87
N LEU A 29 3.17 8.63 4.31
CA LEU A 29 4.56 8.78 4.74
C LEU A 29 4.87 7.92 5.97
N LEU A 30 3.98 7.94 6.97
CA LEU A 30 4.12 7.11 8.17
C LEU A 30 4.11 5.61 7.82
N ALA A 31 3.27 5.18 6.87
CA ALA A 31 3.27 3.80 6.40
C ALA A 31 4.60 3.39 5.77
N GLU A 32 5.20 4.26 4.95
CA GLU A 32 6.50 3.98 4.33
C GLU A 32 7.63 3.99 5.39
N ILE A 33 7.60 4.91 6.37
CA ILE A 33 8.55 4.92 7.49
C ILE A 33 8.47 3.63 8.29
N ILE A 34 7.27 3.23 8.73
CA ILE A 34 7.08 1.99 9.50
C ILE A 34 7.58 0.80 8.69
N THR A 35 7.20 0.72 7.41
CA THR A 35 7.66 -0.36 6.53
C THR A 35 9.19 -0.39 6.41
N SER A 36 9.83 0.77 6.31
CA SER A 36 11.29 0.88 6.23
C SER A 36 11.98 0.45 7.52
N MET A 37 11.38 0.72 8.69
CA MET A 37 11.90 0.24 9.98
C MET A 37 11.91 -1.28 10.04
N PHE A 38 10.81 -1.93 9.64
CA PHE A 38 10.74 -3.40 9.57
C PHE A 38 11.78 -3.98 8.61
N ALA A 39 11.96 -3.36 7.44
CA ALA A 39 12.95 -3.79 6.46
C ALA A 39 14.39 -3.63 6.97
N PHE A 40 14.67 -2.54 7.68
CA PHE A 40 15.98 -2.27 8.27
C PHE A 40 16.31 -3.27 9.37
N SER A 41 15.39 -3.53 10.30
CA SER A 41 15.56 -4.54 11.35
C SER A 41 15.76 -5.94 10.77
N PHE A 42 15.08 -6.27 9.68
CA PHE A 42 15.34 -7.51 8.96
C PHE A 42 16.75 -7.56 8.38
N LEU A 43 17.20 -6.50 7.71
CA LEU A 43 18.56 -6.43 7.16
C LEU A 43 19.64 -6.60 8.24
N GLU A 44 19.49 -5.90 9.37
CA GLU A 44 20.41 -6.03 10.50
C GLU A 44 20.46 -7.47 11.02
N SER A 45 19.31 -8.15 11.13
CA SER A 45 19.26 -9.54 11.57
C SER A 45 20.02 -10.49 10.63
N LEU A 46 20.02 -10.23 9.32
CA LEU A 46 20.77 -11.04 8.33
C LEU A 46 22.28 -10.86 8.45
N ILE A 47 22.73 -9.68 8.88
CA ILE A 47 24.14 -9.35 9.12
C ILE A 47 24.58 -9.93 10.47
N PHE A 48 23.78 -9.78 11.52
CA PHE A 48 24.10 -10.27 12.86
C PHE A 48 24.27 -11.80 12.90
N PHE A 49 23.41 -12.55 12.20
CA PHE A 49 23.46 -14.00 12.13
C PHE A 49 24.29 -14.53 10.94
N GLU A 50 25.29 -13.78 10.47
CA GLU A 50 26.13 -14.17 9.35
C GLU A 50 26.78 -15.55 9.54
N LYS A 51 27.22 -15.85 10.78
CA LYS A 51 27.95 -17.10 11.10
C LYS A 51 27.06 -18.32 11.29
N SER A 52 25.73 -18.18 11.31
CA SER A 52 24.79 -19.27 11.59
C SER A 52 23.80 -19.46 10.43
N PRO A 53 24.15 -20.24 9.39
CA PRO A 53 23.34 -20.35 8.17
C PRO A 53 21.93 -20.90 8.43
N ILE A 54 21.77 -21.78 9.44
CA ILE A 54 20.47 -22.34 9.83
C ILE A 54 19.55 -21.24 10.37
N ILE A 55 20.05 -20.40 11.28
CA ILE A 55 19.28 -19.30 11.88
C ILE A 55 18.93 -18.27 10.82
N LYS A 56 19.91 -17.90 9.97
CA LYS A 56 19.68 -16.99 8.85
C LYS A 56 18.61 -17.50 7.89
N GLY A 57 18.64 -18.79 7.55
CA GLY A 57 17.62 -19.42 6.71
C GLY A 57 16.22 -19.34 7.33
N LEU A 58 16.11 -19.58 8.64
CA LEU A 58 14.84 -19.48 9.37
C LEU A 58 14.30 -18.04 9.40
N ILE A 59 15.16 -17.06 9.64
CA ILE A 59 14.81 -15.63 9.61
C ILE A 59 14.26 -15.22 8.23
N VAL A 60 14.97 -15.60 7.16
CA VAL A 60 14.53 -15.32 5.78
C VAL A 60 13.18 -15.99 5.49
N PHE A 61 13.02 -17.25 5.89
CA PHE A 61 11.78 -17.99 5.66
C PHE A 61 10.57 -17.33 6.35
N VAL A 62 10.72 -16.97 7.63
CA VAL A 62 9.65 -16.32 8.42
C VAL A 62 9.32 -14.95 7.82
N PHE A 63 10.33 -14.14 7.53
CA PHE A 63 10.11 -12.81 6.96
C PHE A 63 9.45 -12.87 5.58
N TYR A 64 9.89 -13.77 4.71
CA TYR A 64 9.27 -13.96 3.40
C TYR A 64 7.83 -14.44 3.49
N SER A 65 7.53 -15.35 4.43
CA SER A 65 6.17 -15.83 4.68
C SER A 65 5.24 -14.69 5.13
N ILE A 66 5.73 -13.81 6.01
CA ILE A 66 5.00 -12.62 6.46
C ILE A 66 4.78 -11.64 5.29
N LEU A 67 5.83 -11.34 4.51
CA LEU A 67 5.72 -10.46 3.35
C LEU A 67 4.75 -11.01 2.31
N TYR A 68 4.75 -12.32 2.07
CA TYR A 68 3.84 -12.96 1.13
C TYR A 68 2.37 -12.76 1.53
N LEU A 69 2.05 -12.90 2.82
CA LEU A 69 0.70 -12.64 3.34
C LEU A 69 0.27 -11.18 3.10
N PHE A 70 1.17 -10.23 3.34
CA PHE A 70 0.92 -8.82 3.09
C PHE A 70 0.77 -8.51 1.58
N PHE A 71 1.62 -9.09 0.74
CA PHE A 71 1.61 -8.87 -0.71
C PHE A 71 0.31 -9.38 -1.35
N ARG A 72 -0.23 -10.52 -0.88
CA ARG A 72 -1.54 -11.02 -1.33
C ARG A 72 -2.68 -10.06 -1.05
N GLN A 73 -2.57 -9.24 -0.01
CA GLN A 73 -3.58 -8.24 0.35
C GLN A 73 -3.23 -6.84 -0.20
N GLY A 74 -2.09 -6.70 -0.87
CA GLY A 74 -1.62 -5.41 -1.35
C GLY A 74 -1.26 -4.41 -0.27
N LEU A 75 -0.96 -4.94 0.90
CA LEU A 75 -0.55 -4.21 2.08
C LEU A 75 0.95 -4.36 2.23
N ASN A 76 1.59 -3.38 2.85
CA ASN A 76 2.89 -3.53 3.47
C ASN A 76 2.70 -3.35 4.98
N PRO A 77 3.66 -3.76 5.83
CA PRO A 77 3.50 -3.73 7.29
C PRO A 77 3.00 -2.38 7.82
N GLY A 78 3.54 -1.26 7.30
CA GLY A 78 3.09 0.07 7.72
C GLY A 78 1.68 0.42 7.26
N LYS A 79 1.29 0.06 6.02
CA LYS A 79 -0.09 0.25 5.56
C LYS A 79 -1.08 -0.60 6.34
N TYR A 80 -0.70 -1.82 6.71
CA TYR A 80 -1.52 -2.68 7.54
C TYR A 80 -1.76 -2.05 8.91
N ILE A 81 -0.68 -1.62 9.59
CA ILE A 81 -0.75 -0.97 10.92
C ILE A 81 -1.60 0.32 10.88
N LEU A 82 -1.55 1.08 9.78
CA LEU A 82 -2.31 2.31 9.62
C LEU A 82 -3.70 2.11 8.98
N HIS A 83 -4.11 0.87 8.73
CA HIS A 83 -5.36 0.50 8.06
C HIS A 83 -5.56 1.20 6.70
N LEU A 84 -4.47 1.28 5.92
CA LEU A 84 -4.47 1.89 4.59
C LEU A 84 -4.67 0.84 3.51
N ARG A 85 -5.61 1.05 2.61
CA ARG A 85 -5.93 0.12 1.52
C ARG A 85 -5.72 0.77 0.16
N VAL A 86 -5.17 0.01 -0.78
CA VAL A 86 -5.03 0.44 -2.18
C VAL A 86 -6.25 -0.03 -2.96
N MET A 87 -6.96 0.91 -3.57
CA MET A 87 -8.13 0.66 -4.42
C MET A 87 -7.79 0.97 -5.88
N ASP A 88 -8.32 0.17 -6.80
CA ASP A 88 -8.27 0.42 -8.23
C ASP A 88 -9.37 1.43 -8.60
N THR A 89 -8.99 2.53 -9.26
CA THR A 89 -9.93 3.60 -9.61
C THR A 89 -10.91 3.20 -10.72
N THR A 90 -10.60 2.14 -11.48
CA THR A 90 -11.41 1.62 -12.58
C THR A 90 -12.51 0.72 -12.06
N THR A 91 -12.18 -0.16 -11.12
CA THR A 91 -13.12 -1.18 -10.62
C THR A 91 -13.81 -0.77 -9.32
N GLY A 92 -13.31 0.24 -8.61
CA GLY A 92 -13.83 0.63 -7.31
C GLY A 92 -13.52 -0.36 -6.18
N LYS A 93 -12.80 -1.44 -6.49
CA LYS A 93 -12.47 -2.55 -5.59
C LYS A 93 -11.00 -2.50 -5.18
N GLN A 94 -10.62 -3.39 -4.27
CA GLN A 94 -9.23 -3.55 -3.86
C GLN A 94 -8.34 -3.85 -5.07
N ALA A 95 -7.20 -3.17 -5.14
CA ALA A 95 -6.27 -3.32 -6.25
C ALA A 95 -5.79 -4.78 -6.35
N SER A 96 -5.86 -5.34 -7.55
CA SER A 96 -5.36 -6.68 -7.83
C SER A 96 -3.84 -6.68 -7.99
N ILE A 97 -3.26 -7.86 -8.24
CA ILE A 97 -1.80 -8.04 -8.34
C ILE A 97 -1.20 -7.18 -9.46
N ILE A 98 -1.87 -7.04 -10.60
CA ILE A 98 -1.34 -6.33 -11.78
C ILE A 98 -1.12 -4.83 -11.51
N PRO A 99 -2.14 -4.05 -11.08
CA PRO A 99 -1.94 -2.65 -10.70
C PRO A 99 -0.82 -2.48 -9.68
N MET A 100 -0.71 -3.41 -8.72
CA MET A 100 0.33 -3.34 -7.70
C MET A 100 1.74 -3.58 -8.23
N LEU A 101 1.92 -4.54 -9.15
CA LEU A 101 3.20 -4.76 -9.81
C LEU A 101 3.60 -3.52 -10.62
N ILE A 102 2.67 -2.92 -11.35
CA ILE A 102 2.92 -1.67 -12.10
C ILE A 102 3.29 -0.54 -11.12
N ARG A 103 2.61 -0.45 -9.99
CA ARG A 103 2.87 0.58 -8.97
C ARG A 103 4.26 0.45 -8.36
N GLU A 104 4.66 -0.76 -7.99
CA GLU A 104 5.90 -1.02 -7.24
C GLU A 104 7.14 -1.10 -8.14
N PHE A 105 7.05 -1.66 -9.35
CA PHE A 105 8.20 -1.81 -10.22
C PHE A 105 8.40 -0.58 -11.12
N PRO A 106 7.68 -0.41 -12.26
CA PRO A 106 7.91 0.75 -13.12
C PRO A 106 7.48 2.05 -12.45
N GLY A 107 6.43 2.03 -11.61
CA GLY A 107 5.89 3.23 -10.97
C GLY A 107 6.86 3.89 -9.98
N LYS A 108 7.33 3.16 -8.95
CA LYS A 108 8.27 3.73 -7.97
C LYS A 108 9.63 4.01 -8.60
N PHE A 109 10.09 3.16 -9.51
CA PHE A 109 11.31 3.43 -10.27
C PHE A 109 11.22 4.76 -11.03
N ALA A 110 10.12 5.00 -11.75
CA ALA A 110 9.87 6.27 -12.43
C ALA A 110 9.69 7.45 -11.45
N SER A 111 9.00 7.25 -10.34
CA SER A 111 8.71 8.29 -9.34
C SER A 111 9.93 8.74 -8.54
N GLY A 112 10.87 7.83 -8.28
CA GLY A 112 12.09 8.12 -7.55
C GLY A 112 13.24 8.47 -8.49
N MET A 113 13.61 7.52 -9.34
CA MET A 113 14.85 7.57 -10.09
C MET A 113 14.74 8.44 -11.35
N LEU A 114 13.59 8.41 -12.04
CA LEU A 114 13.40 9.09 -13.32
C LEU A 114 12.92 10.54 -13.18
N THR A 115 12.32 10.87 -12.03
CA THR A 115 11.82 12.21 -11.72
C THR A 115 12.53 12.88 -10.54
N LEU A 116 13.65 12.31 -10.06
CA LEU A 116 14.41 12.81 -8.89
C LEU A 116 13.52 13.09 -7.66
N GLY A 117 12.52 12.24 -7.43
CA GLY A 117 11.56 12.39 -6.33
C GLY A 117 10.37 13.33 -6.60
N PHE A 118 10.37 14.07 -7.72
CA PHE A 118 9.25 14.95 -8.11
C PHE A 118 7.95 14.16 -8.36
N GLY A 119 8.08 12.87 -8.73
CA GLY A 119 6.97 11.92 -8.81
C GLY A 119 6.12 11.82 -7.55
N TYR A 120 6.71 12.07 -6.37
CA TYR A 120 5.99 12.06 -5.08
C TYR A 120 5.33 13.41 -4.78
N VAL A 121 5.94 14.53 -5.20
CA VAL A 121 5.43 15.89 -5.01
C VAL A 121 4.07 16.10 -5.71
N LEU A 122 3.82 15.38 -6.79
CA LEU A 122 2.51 15.33 -7.47
C LEU A 122 1.34 15.04 -6.54
N ALA A 123 1.54 14.33 -5.42
CA ALA A 123 0.47 14.10 -4.45
C ALA A 123 -0.13 15.40 -3.90
N LEU A 124 0.65 16.48 -3.79
CA LEU A 124 0.17 17.77 -3.27
C LEU A 124 -0.80 18.49 -4.21
N PHE A 125 -0.69 18.23 -5.51
CA PHE A 125 -1.48 18.92 -6.53
C PHE A 125 -2.68 18.12 -7.04
N ASN A 126 -2.83 16.87 -6.59
CA ASN A 126 -3.90 15.98 -7.06
C ASN A 126 -5.02 15.85 -6.02
N PRO A 127 -6.30 15.91 -6.43
CA PRO A 127 -7.45 15.85 -5.51
C PRO A 127 -7.61 14.52 -4.76
N ASN A 128 -6.87 13.48 -5.17
CA ASN A 128 -6.83 12.16 -4.55
C ASN A 128 -5.49 11.86 -3.84
N TYR A 129 -4.61 12.86 -3.70
CA TYR A 129 -3.26 12.71 -3.16
C TYR A 129 -2.44 11.62 -3.88
N GLN A 130 -2.67 11.47 -5.19
CA GLN A 130 -2.00 10.48 -6.02
C GLN A 130 -0.61 10.96 -6.43
N THR A 131 0.38 10.12 -6.21
CA THR A 131 1.73 10.27 -6.74
C THR A 131 1.78 9.78 -8.20
N LEU A 132 2.92 9.96 -8.87
CA LEU A 132 3.13 9.47 -10.24
C LEU A 132 2.91 7.96 -10.35
N HIS A 133 3.46 7.15 -9.43
CA HIS A 133 3.26 5.71 -9.43
C HIS A 133 1.81 5.30 -9.21
N ASP A 134 1.08 6.02 -8.36
CA ASP A 134 -0.35 5.76 -8.15
C ASP A 134 -1.16 6.05 -9.41
N LYS A 135 -0.84 7.13 -10.12
CA LYS A 135 -1.48 7.48 -11.40
C LYS A 135 -1.19 6.46 -12.49
N LEU A 136 0.06 6.02 -12.61
CA LEU A 136 0.47 5.00 -13.58
C LEU A 136 -0.26 3.67 -13.34
N ALA A 137 -0.44 3.31 -12.07
CA ALA A 137 -1.16 2.10 -11.68
C ALA A 137 -2.69 2.26 -11.65
N ARG A 138 -3.24 3.47 -11.86
CA ARG A 138 -4.66 3.80 -11.67
C ARG A 138 -5.19 3.37 -10.30
N THR A 139 -4.44 3.73 -9.26
CA THR A 139 -4.77 3.38 -7.88
C THR A 139 -4.94 4.60 -7.00
N VAL A 140 -5.71 4.45 -5.92
CA VAL A 140 -5.83 5.43 -4.84
C VAL A 140 -5.65 4.72 -3.49
N VAL A 141 -5.07 5.41 -2.51
CA VAL A 141 -4.94 4.90 -1.15
C VAL A 141 -6.01 5.53 -0.27
N ILE A 142 -6.76 4.69 0.43
CA ILE A 142 -7.78 5.08 1.39
C ILE A 142 -7.40 4.61 2.79
N LYS A 143 -7.93 5.26 3.81
CA LYS A 143 -7.84 4.86 5.21
C LYS A 143 -9.17 4.32 5.67
N GLU A 144 -9.19 3.07 6.12
CA GLU A 144 -10.41 2.37 6.50
C GLU A 144 -10.92 2.87 7.87
N THR A 145 -12.19 3.29 7.93
CA THR A 145 -12.81 3.77 9.18
C THR A 145 -13.43 2.64 10.01
N ASN A 146 -13.87 1.55 9.37
CA ASN A 146 -14.54 0.40 10.00
C ASN A 146 -13.79 -0.92 9.76
N TYR A 147 -12.48 -0.92 9.98
CA TYR A 147 -11.60 -2.05 9.66
C TYR A 147 -12.06 -3.39 10.26
N ILE A 148 -12.39 -3.43 11.57
CA ILE A 148 -12.79 -4.67 12.26
C ILE A 148 -14.09 -5.25 11.68
N LYS A 149 -15.12 -4.41 11.45
CA LYS A 149 -16.38 -4.86 10.83
C LYS A 149 -16.19 -5.37 9.40
N ASN A 150 -15.27 -4.79 8.64
CA ASN A 150 -14.98 -5.22 7.28
C ASN A 150 -14.25 -6.58 7.25
N ILE A 151 -13.38 -6.83 8.23
CA ILE A 151 -12.75 -8.14 8.44
C ILE A 151 -13.80 -9.18 8.81
N GLU A 152 -14.62 -8.93 9.83
CA GLU A 152 -15.66 -9.86 10.27
C GLU A 152 -16.57 -10.27 9.11
N LYS A 153 -16.95 -9.30 8.27
CA LYS A 153 -17.75 -9.55 7.08
C LYS A 153 -17.04 -10.43 6.04
N ALA A 154 -15.74 -10.20 5.81
CA ALA A 154 -14.94 -10.98 4.85
C ALA A 154 -14.66 -12.42 5.32
N TYR A 155 -14.64 -12.68 6.63
CA TYR A 155 -14.48 -14.04 7.20
C TYR A 155 -15.83 -14.77 7.41
N SER A 156 -16.95 -14.06 7.29
CA SER A 156 -18.31 -14.60 7.38
C SER A 156 -18.93 -15.02 6.03
N SER A 157 -18.22 -14.81 4.93
CA SER A 157 -18.62 -15.07 3.54
C SER A 157 -17.74 -16.10 2.87
#